data_AF-A0A352SS24-F1
#
_entry.id   AF-A0A352SS24-F1
#
_cell.length_a   1.000
_cell.length_b   1.000
_cell.length_c   1.000
_cell.angle_alpha   90.00
_cell.angle_beta   90.00
_cell.angle_gamma   90.00
#
_symmetry.space_group_name_H-M   'P 1'
#
loop_
_entity.id
_entity.type
_entity.pdbx_description
1 polymer ?
#
loop_
_entity_poly.entity_id
_entity_poly.type
_entity_poly.pdbx_seq_one_letter_code
_entity_poly.pdbx_strand_id
1 'polypeptide(L)'
;MDILKTAIDWAKAEMFSAMFFTIFGLLFLIASVGFWHFGKTAMAKAYVIPLLVAGGLLVVIGVGLIISNQMRLAAFPGAFGADAAAFVAAEVARAEQTITSYQNVVFKAIPVIIMICAALVLFLKSPVWQASVIVVVAMMAVIMLVDTNASVRLENYRDQLLLAETQK
;
A
#
# COMPACT_ATOMS: atom_id res chain seq x y z
N MET A 1 3.47 -9.38 -28.32
CA MET A 1 2.66 -9.05 -27.12
C MET A 1 2.14 -7.63 -27.26
N ASP A 2 0.91 -7.33 -26.85
CA ASP A 2 0.40 -5.95 -26.83
C ASP A 2 0.85 -5.26 -25.53
N ILE A 3 1.98 -4.56 -25.61
CA ILE A 3 2.64 -3.90 -24.48
C ILE A 3 1.72 -2.87 -23.82
N LEU A 4 1.01 -2.09 -24.65
CA LEU A 4 0.10 -1.06 -24.19
C LEU A 4 -1.06 -1.69 -23.40
N LYS A 5 -1.64 -2.78 -23.92
CA LYS A 5 -2.66 -3.53 -23.21
C LYS A 5 -2.14 -4.10 -21.88
N THR A 6 -0.95 -4.70 -21.88
CA THR A 6 -0.32 -5.21 -20.65
C THR A 6 -0.14 -4.11 -19.59
N ALA A 7 0.33 -2.93 -19.98
CA ALA A 7 0.48 -1.78 -19.08
C ALA A 7 -0.87 -1.30 -18.51
N ILE A 8 -1.90 -1.23 -19.35
CA ILE A 8 -3.26 -0.85 -18.95
C ILE A 8 -3.83 -1.87 -17.95
N ASP A 9 -3.71 -3.16 -18.25
CA ASP A 9 -4.26 -4.23 -17.40
C ASP A 9 -3.54 -4.27 -16.04
N TRP A 10 -2.22 -4.10 -16.01
CA TRP A 10 -1.46 -3.97 -14.77
C TRP A 10 -1.93 -2.76 -13.94
N ALA A 11 -2.04 -1.57 -14.54
CA ALA A 11 -2.43 -0.37 -13.80
C ALA A 11 -3.87 -0.45 -13.25
N LYS A 12 -4.79 -1.12 -13.95
CA LYS A 12 -6.12 -1.42 -13.42
C LYS A 12 -6.07 -2.38 -12.23
N ALA A 13 -5.25 -3.43 -12.31
CA ALA A 13 -5.06 -4.36 -11.20
C ALA A 13 -4.40 -3.68 -9.98
N GLU A 14 -3.52 -2.71 -10.22
CA GLU A 14 -2.91 -1.90 -9.18
C GLU A 14 -3.94 -1.02 -8.47
N MET A 15 -4.82 -0.35 -9.22
CA MET A 15 -5.94 0.40 -8.64
C MET A 15 -6.86 -0.49 -7.81
N PHE A 16 -7.15 -1.70 -8.29
CA PHE A 16 -7.95 -2.66 -7.54
C PHE A 16 -7.30 -3.01 -6.19
N SER A 17 -5.98 -3.20 -6.19
CA SER A 17 -5.23 -3.49 -4.97
C SER A 17 -5.20 -2.31 -4.01
N ALA A 18 -5.12 -1.09 -4.54
CA ALA A 18 -5.18 0.14 -3.75
C ALA A 18 -6.52 0.32 -3.02
N MET A 19 -7.61 -0.29 -3.51
CA MET A 19 -8.91 -0.27 -2.81
C MET A 19 -8.86 -0.99 -1.46
N PHE A 20 -8.01 -2.01 -1.29
CA PHE A 20 -7.89 -2.69 0.00
C PHE A 20 -7.39 -1.75 1.10
N PHE A 21 -6.43 -0.87 0.79
CA PHE A 21 -5.99 0.17 1.73
C PHE A 21 -7.14 1.06 2.18
N THR A 22 -7.96 1.52 1.23
CA THR A 22 -9.13 2.34 1.52
C THR A 22 -10.15 1.59 2.38
N ILE A 23 -10.45 0.33 2.06
CA ILE A 23 -11.41 -0.49 2.81
C ILE A 23 -10.92 -0.71 4.24
N PHE A 24 -9.68 -1.15 4.44
CA PHE A 24 -9.12 -1.34 5.78
C PHE A 24 -9.05 -0.02 6.56
N GLY A 25 -8.69 1.08 5.88
CA GLY A 25 -8.72 2.41 6.46
C GLY A 25 -10.10 2.81 6.96
N LEU A 26 -11.14 2.62 6.14
CA LEU A 26 -12.53 2.86 6.55
C LEU A 26 -12.97 1.96 7.71
N LEU A 27 -12.56 0.68 7.73
CA LEU A 27 -12.83 -0.21 8.86
C LEU A 27 -12.17 0.29 10.17
N PHE A 28 -10.95 0.82 10.10
CA PHE A 28 -10.28 1.44 11.26
C PHE A 28 -11.03 2.70 11.73
N LEU A 29 -11.52 3.53 10.81
CA LEU A 29 -12.33 4.71 11.13
C LEU A 29 -13.67 4.31 11.79
N ILE A 30 -14.34 3.28 11.27
CA ILE A 30 -15.57 2.74 11.85
C ILE A 30 -15.30 2.20 13.27
N ALA A 31 -14.20 1.46 13.45
CA ALA A 31 -13.80 0.97 14.76
C ALA A 31 -13.49 2.11 15.74
N SER A 32 -12.81 3.17 15.29
CA SER A 32 -12.57 4.39 16.08
C SER A 32 -13.88 5.01 16.58
N VAL A 33 -14.86 5.20 15.68
CA VAL A 33 -16.18 5.73 16.04
C VAL A 33 -16.91 4.79 17.00
N GLY A 34 -16.83 3.48 16.78
CA GLY A 34 -17.41 2.47 17.67
C GLY A 34 -16.83 2.55 19.09
N PHE A 35 -15.51 2.66 19.24
CA PHE A 35 -14.86 2.86 20.54
C PHE A 35 -15.21 4.21 21.17
N TRP A 36 -15.41 5.25 20.38
CA TRP A 36 -15.82 6.55 20.90
C TRP A 36 -17.24 6.52 21.48
N HIS A 37 -18.18 5.87 20.79
CA HIS A 37 -19.58 5.82 21.21
C HIS A 37 -19.84 4.80 22.33
N PHE A 38 -19.24 3.60 22.24
CA PHE A 38 -19.51 2.49 23.17
C PHE A 38 -18.41 2.27 24.21
N GLY A 39 -17.25 2.92 24.08
CA GLY A 39 -16.09 2.71 24.95
C GLY A 39 -16.23 3.33 26.34
N LYS A 40 -16.54 2.48 27.33
CA LYS A 40 -16.64 2.90 28.74
C LYS A 40 -15.33 2.76 29.53
N THR A 41 -14.43 1.88 29.09
CA THR A 41 -13.15 1.60 29.78
C THR A 41 -12.04 2.55 29.33
N ALA A 42 -11.00 2.71 30.16
CA ALA A 42 -9.81 3.49 29.80
C ALA A 42 -9.13 2.94 28.53
N MET A 43 -9.08 1.61 28.37
CA MET A 43 -8.55 0.96 27.16
C MET A 43 -9.38 1.26 25.92
N ALA A 44 -10.72 1.17 26.01
CA ALA A 44 -11.58 1.43 24.86
C ALA A 44 -11.41 2.87 24.36
N LYS A 45 -11.38 3.85 25.27
CA LYS A 45 -11.15 5.27 24.92
C LYS A 45 -9.77 5.50 24.31
N ALA A 46 -8.76 4.75 24.76
CA ALA A 46 -7.40 4.86 24.25
C ALA A 46 -7.25 4.43 22.77
N TYR A 47 -8.12 3.56 22.26
CA TYR A 47 -8.07 3.12 20.86
C TYR A 47 -8.60 4.14 19.85
N VAL A 48 -9.39 5.13 20.29
CA VAL A 48 -10.06 6.09 19.40
C VAL A 48 -9.05 6.85 18.54
N ILE A 49 -8.10 7.56 19.16
CA ILE A 49 -7.15 8.41 18.42
C ILE A 49 -6.22 7.58 17.51
N PRO A 50 -5.58 6.48 17.99
CA PRO A 50 -4.71 5.70 17.12
C PRO A 50 -5.45 5.10 15.92
N LEU A 51 -6.66 4.56 16.09
CA LEU A 51 -7.45 4.02 14.99
C LEU A 51 -7.89 5.11 14.01
N LEU A 52 -8.25 6.29 14.51
CA LEU A 52 -8.58 7.44 13.66
C LEU A 52 -7.39 7.83 12.78
N VAL A 53 -6.20 7.97 13.37
CA VAL A 53 -4.98 8.36 12.65
C VAL A 53 -4.57 7.28 11.64
N ALA A 54 -4.47 6.02 12.08
CA ALA A 54 -4.09 4.92 11.20
C ALA A 54 -5.11 4.71 10.06
N GLY A 55 -6.40 4.77 10.38
CA GLY A 55 -7.47 4.68 9.38
C GLY A 55 -7.40 5.80 8.36
N GLY A 56 -7.20 7.04 8.81
CA GLY A 56 -7.01 8.19 7.93
C GLY A 56 -5.81 8.05 7.00
N LEU A 57 -4.66 7.62 7.53
CA LEU A 57 -3.45 7.38 6.74
C LEU A 57 -3.68 6.31 5.66
N LEU A 58 -4.30 5.18 6.00
CA LEU A 58 -4.59 4.11 5.04
C LEU A 58 -5.55 4.57 3.93
N VAL A 59 -6.57 5.37 4.27
CA VAL A 59 -7.47 5.98 3.27
C VAL A 59 -6.70 6.92 2.34
N VAL A 60 -5.86 7.81 2.90
CA VAL A 60 -5.05 8.75 2.09
C VAL A 60 -4.12 7.99 1.14
N ILE A 61 -3.46 6.94 1.60
CA ILE A 61 -2.61 6.09 0.77
C ILE A 61 -3.43 5.41 -0.33
N GLY A 62 -4.52 4.73 0.02
CA GLY A 62 -5.36 4.01 -0.93
C GLY A 62 -5.94 4.91 -2.01
N VAL A 63 -6.53 6.04 -1.62
CA VAL A 63 -7.09 7.03 -2.57
C VAL A 63 -5.98 7.67 -3.41
N GLY A 64 -4.84 8.01 -2.81
CA GLY A 64 -3.70 8.57 -3.53
C GLY A 64 -3.18 7.65 -4.63
N LEU A 65 -3.07 6.36 -4.35
CA LEU A 65 -2.66 5.35 -5.34
C LEU A 65 -3.70 5.18 -6.46
N ILE A 66 -5.00 5.22 -6.14
CA ILE A 66 -6.07 5.15 -7.13
C ILE A 66 -5.99 6.34 -8.09
N ILE A 67 -5.87 7.56 -7.56
CA ILE A 67 -5.80 8.78 -8.38
C ILE A 67 -4.53 8.79 -9.24
N SER A 68 -3.37 8.45 -8.66
CA SER A 68 -2.09 8.39 -9.38
C SER A 68 -2.16 7.42 -10.56
N ASN A 69 -2.66 6.20 -10.34
CA ASN A 69 -2.79 5.21 -11.41
C ASN A 69 -3.86 5.58 -12.44
N GLN A 70 -4.94 6.25 -12.05
CA GLN A 70 -5.94 6.77 -12.99
C GLN A 70 -5.33 7.79 -13.96
N MET A 71 -4.50 8.71 -13.45
CA MET A 71 -3.81 9.69 -14.30
C MET A 71 -2.83 9.01 -15.27
N ARG A 72 -2.11 7.99 -14.79
CA ARG A 72 -1.18 7.21 -15.63
C ARG A 72 -1.91 6.45 -16.74
N LEU A 73 -3.02 5.79 -16.43
CA LEU A 73 -3.85 5.09 -17.40
C LEU A 73 -4.30 6.00 -18.55
N ALA A 74 -4.66 7.25 -18.24
CA ALA A 74 -5.05 8.22 -19.26
C ALA A 74 -3.89 8.67 -20.15
N ALA A 75 -2.65 8.68 -19.62
CA ALA A 75 -1.46 9.12 -20.34
C ALA A 75 -0.81 8.00 -21.19
N PHE A 76 -1.05 6.72 -20.88
CA PHE A 76 -0.39 5.59 -21.54
C PHE A 76 -0.54 5.56 -23.08
N PRO A 77 -1.73 5.75 -23.68
CA PRO A 77 -1.86 5.70 -25.14
C PRO A 77 -1.06 6.80 -25.84
N GLY A 78 -1.03 8.01 -25.25
CA GLY A 78 -0.26 9.14 -25.78
C GLY A 78 1.25 8.93 -25.67
N ALA A 79 1.72 8.46 -24.51
CA ALA A 79 3.14 8.19 -24.29
C ALA A 79 3.66 7.05 -25.17
N PHE A 80 2.89 5.96 -25.28
CA PHE A 80 3.23 4.83 -26.14
C PHE A 80 3.19 5.18 -27.63
N GLY A 81 2.21 6.00 -28.05
CA GLY A 81 2.10 6.45 -29.44
C GLY A 81 3.19 7.44 -29.86
N ALA A 82 3.74 8.21 -28.92
CA ALA A 82 4.85 9.11 -29.17
C ALA A 82 6.19 8.37 -29.32
N ASP A 83 6.52 7.49 -28.36
CA ASP A 83 7.71 6.65 -28.41
C ASP A 83 7.52 5.39 -27.56
N ALA A 84 7.27 4.27 -28.23
CA ALA A 84 7.07 2.98 -27.57
C ALA A 84 8.32 2.46 -26.87
N ALA A 85 9.53 2.76 -27.37
CA ALA A 85 10.77 2.29 -26.74
C ALA A 85 11.07 3.09 -25.47
N ALA A 86 10.95 4.42 -25.55
CA ALA A 86 11.11 5.28 -24.38
C ALA A 86 10.05 5.01 -23.31
N PHE A 87 8.80 4.71 -23.70
CA PHE A 87 7.75 4.30 -22.77
C PHE A 87 8.11 3.04 -21.99
N VAL A 88 8.58 1.99 -22.68
CA VAL A 88 8.97 0.73 -22.03
C VAL A 88 10.13 0.94 -21.08
N ALA A 89 11.19 1.64 -21.52
CA ALA A 89 12.35 1.92 -20.68
C ALA A 89 11.96 2.70 -19.40
N ALA A 90 11.06 3.69 -19.53
CA ALA A 90 10.56 4.45 -18.40
C ALA A 90 9.73 3.58 -17.42
N GLU A 91 8.88 2.69 -17.93
CA GLU A 91 8.08 1.80 -17.08
C GLU A 91 8.92 0.71 -16.40
N VAL A 92 9.95 0.18 -17.06
CA VAL A 92 10.92 -0.74 -16.46
C VAL A 92 11.67 -0.06 -15.31
N ALA A 93 12.26 1.11 -15.56
CA ALA A 93 12.99 1.86 -14.54
C ALA A 93 12.12 2.20 -13.33
N ARG A 94 10.87 2.62 -13.56
CA ARG A 94 9.89 2.85 -12.50
C ARG A 94 9.59 1.56 -11.73
N ALA A 95 9.34 0.45 -12.41
CA ALA A 95 9.05 -0.82 -11.78
C ALA A 95 10.20 -1.28 -10.87
N GLU A 96 11.45 -1.19 -11.33
CA GLU A 96 12.63 -1.53 -10.55
C GLU A 96 12.79 -0.65 -9.30
N GLN A 97 12.57 0.66 -9.43
CA GLN A 97 12.60 1.57 -8.28
C GLN A 97 11.55 1.23 -7.24
N THR A 98 10.32 0.92 -7.67
CA THR A 98 9.23 0.53 -6.76
C THR A 98 9.50 -0.84 -6.13
N ILE A 99 10.01 -1.82 -6.87
CA ILE A 99 10.39 -3.14 -6.34
C ILE A 99 11.47 -3.01 -5.26
N THR A 100 12.52 -2.20 -5.52
CA THR A 100 13.57 -1.93 -4.53
C THR A 100 13.00 -1.29 -3.26
N SER A 101 12.02 -0.39 -3.42
CA SER A 101 11.33 0.23 -2.29
C SER A 101 10.55 -0.81 -1.47
N TYR A 102 9.85 -1.74 -2.12
CA TYR A 102 9.17 -2.85 -1.42
C TYR A 102 10.16 -3.73 -0.65
N GLN A 103 11.30 -4.11 -1.24
CA GLN A 103 12.33 -4.92 -0.59
C GLN A 103 12.88 -4.28 0.68
N ASN A 104 13.05 -2.96 0.68
CA ASN A 104 13.62 -2.25 1.83
C ASN A 104 12.56 -1.90 2.89
N VAL A 105 11.36 -1.50 2.47
CA VAL A 105 10.32 -1.04 3.39
C VAL A 105 9.47 -2.22 3.86
N VAL A 106 8.84 -2.94 2.94
CA VAL A 106 7.82 -3.96 3.27
C VAL A 106 8.44 -5.22 3.85
N PHE A 107 9.58 -5.66 3.31
CA PHE A 107 10.21 -6.91 3.73
C PHE A 107 11.26 -6.74 4.83
N LYS A 108 11.67 -5.51 5.18
CA LYS A 108 12.65 -5.26 6.25
C LYS A 108 12.15 -4.27 7.29
N ALA A 109 11.85 -3.04 6.90
CA ALA A 109 11.48 -2.00 7.87
C ALA A 109 10.18 -2.32 8.61
N ILE A 110 9.11 -2.73 7.90
CA ILE A 110 7.82 -3.06 8.50
C ILE A 110 7.94 -4.21 9.52
N PRO A 111 8.56 -5.36 9.21
CA PRO A 111 8.80 -6.42 10.20
C PRO A 111 9.57 -5.94 11.43
N VAL A 112 10.61 -5.10 11.25
CA VAL A 112 11.37 -4.54 12.37
C VAL A 112 10.50 -3.64 13.25
N ILE A 113 9.67 -2.79 12.65
CA ILE A 113 8.71 -1.95 13.38
C ILE A 113 7.73 -2.84 14.16
N ILE A 114 7.19 -3.89 13.55
CA ILE A 114 6.29 -4.84 14.23
C ILE A 114 6.99 -5.49 15.43
N MET A 115 8.24 -5.94 15.28
CA MET A 115 8.99 -6.56 16.39
C MET A 115 9.21 -5.58 17.55
N ILE A 116 9.61 -4.34 17.25
CA ILE A 116 9.81 -3.29 18.27
C ILE A 116 8.47 -3.00 18.97
N CYS A 117 7.39 -2.83 18.20
CA CYS A 117 6.06 -2.60 18.75
C CYS A 117 5.60 -3.76 19.63
N ALA A 118 5.75 -5.00 19.18
CA ALA A 118 5.40 -6.19 19.96
C ALA A 118 6.17 -6.25 21.29
N ALA A 119 7.47 -5.92 21.28
CA ALA A 119 8.26 -5.84 22.51
C ALA A 119 7.77 -4.72 23.44
N LEU A 120 7.47 -3.53 22.89
CA LEU A 120 6.96 -2.40 23.66
C LEU A 120 5.63 -2.70 24.37
N VAL A 121 4.75 -3.52 23.78
CA VAL A 121 3.48 -3.92 24.41
C VAL A 121 3.70 -4.62 25.77
N LEU A 122 4.81 -5.35 25.94
CA LEU A 122 5.12 -6.05 27.19
C LEU A 122 5.41 -5.09 28.36
N PHE A 123 6.07 -3.97 28.05
CA PHE A 123 6.57 -3.02 29.04
C PHE A 123 5.64 -1.82 29.26
N LEU A 124 4.92 -1.38 28.23
CA LEU A 124 4.01 -0.24 28.34
C LEU A 124 2.74 -0.66 29.09
N LYS A 125 2.43 0.01 30.21
CA LYS A 125 1.22 -0.25 31.02
C LYS A 125 0.14 0.82 30.88
N SER A 126 0.51 1.98 30.32
CA SER A 126 -0.46 3.05 30.07
C SER A 126 -1.38 2.67 28.90
N PRO A 127 -2.72 2.77 29.06
CA PRO A 127 -3.68 2.41 28.02
C PRO A 127 -3.42 3.05 26.66
N VAL A 128 -3.06 4.33 26.65
CA VAL A 128 -2.83 5.11 25.42
C VAL A 128 -1.63 4.56 24.65
N TRP A 129 -0.54 4.28 25.37
CA TRP A 129 0.68 3.74 24.79
C TRP A 129 0.47 2.32 24.25
N GLN A 130 -0.22 1.47 25.01
CA GLN A 130 -0.55 0.12 24.54
C GLN A 130 -1.43 0.13 23.29
N ALA A 131 -2.53 0.90 23.31
CA ALA A 131 -3.43 1.01 22.17
C ALA A 131 -2.72 1.52 20.92
N SER A 132 -1.86 2.53 21.07
CA SER A 132 -1.10 3.11 19.94
C SER A 132 -0.19 2.06 19.29
N VAL A 133 0.58 1.34 20.10
CA VAL A 133 1.52 0.33 19.59
C VAL A 133 0.79 -0.86 18.96
N ILE A 134 -0.34 -1.29 19.52
CA ILE A 134 -1.19 -2.35 18.94
C ILE A 134 -1.75 -1.91 17.59
N VAL A 135 -2.23 -0.66 17.48
CA VAL A 135 -2.79 -0.15 16.22
C VAL A 135 -1.71 0.03 15.16
N VAL A 136 -0.49 0.43 15.54
CA VAL A 136 0.65 0.45 14.61
C VAL A 136 0.92 -0.95 14.06
N VAL A 137 0.93 -1.99 14.90
CA VAL A 137 1.09 -3.38 14.42
C VAL A 137 -0.02 -3.77 13.46
N ALA A 138 -1.27 -3.45 13.79
CA ALA A 138 -2.41 -3.75 12.93
C ALA A 138 -2.31 -3.04 11.56
N MET A 139 -1.93 -1.76 11.55
CA MET A 139 -1.70 -0.98 10.33
C MET A 139 -0.55 -1.55 9.50
N MET A 140 0.57 -1.88 10.14
CA MET A 140 1.73 -2.50 9.49
C MET A 140 1.38 -3.85 8.85
N ALA A 141 0.57 -4.66 9.51
CA ALA A 141 0.09 -5.94 8.98
C ALA A 141 -0.78 -5.76 7.72
N VAL A 142 -1.68 -4.77 7.72
CA VAL A 142 -2.49 -4.43 6.54
C VAL A 142 -1.60 -3.99 5.38
N ILE A 143 -0.63 -3.10 5.62
CA ILE A 143 0.29 -2.63 4.58
C ILE A 143 1.06 -3.79 3.99
N MET A 144 1.63 -4.65 4.83
CA MET A 144 2.38 -5.81 4.37
C MET A 144 1.50 -6.77 3.56
N LEU A 145 0.26 -7.01 3.97
CA LEU A 145 -0.68 -7.88 3.25
C LEU A 145 -0.98 -7.37 1.83
N VAL A 146 -1.18 -6.07 1.65
CA VAL A 146 -1.47 -5.49 0.34
C VAL A 146 -0.21 -5.40 -0.52
N ASP A 147 0.88 -4.88 0.03
CA ASP A 147 2.10 -4.58 -0.73
C ASP A 147 2.88 -5.83 -1.14
N THR A 148 2.83 -6.90 -0.36
CA THR A 148 3.42 -8.19 -0.79
C THR A 148 2.78 -8.69 -2.08
N ASN A 149 1.45 -8.61 -2.19
CA ASN A 149 0.74 -8.94 -3.43
C ASN A 149 1.08 -7.96 -4.56
N ALA A 150 1.20 -6.66 -4.26
CA ALA A 150 1.56 -5.65 -5.24
C ALA A 150 2.98 -5.85 -5.81
N SER A 151 3.93 -6.22 -4.94
CA SER A 151 5.32 -6.47 -5.35
C SER A 151 5.45 -7.59 -6.38
N VAL A 152 4.81 -8.74 -6.14
CA VAL A 152 4.84 -9.89 -7.07
C VAL A 152 4.19 -9.55 -8.41
N ARG A 153 3.06 -8.83 -8.42
CA ARG A 153 2.44 -8.38 -9.67
C ARG A 153 3.34 -7.43 -10.45
N LEU A 154 4.04 -6.54 -9.76
CA LEU A 154 4.94 -5.58 -10.38
C LEU A 154 6.19 -6.25 -10.97
N GLU A 155 6.74 -7.27 -10.29
CA GLU A 155 7.81 -8.11 -10.82
C GLU A 155 7.37 -8.81 -12.11
N ASN A 156 6.20 -9.46 -12.10
CA ASN A 156 5.64 -10.12 -13.29
C ASN A 156 5.43 -9.12 -14.44
N TYR A 157 4.96 -7.91 -14.14
CA TYR A 157 4.78 -6.86 -15.14
C TYR A 157 6.11 -6.39 -15.73
N ARG A 158 7.13 -6.14 -14.91
CA ARG A 158 8.48 -5.80 -15.37
C ARG A 158 9.03 -6.89 -16.29
N ASP A 159 8.89 -8.16 -15.91
CA ASP A 159 9.41 -9.27 -16.71
C ASP A 159 8.71 -9.38 -18.06
N GLN A 160 7.40 -9.11 -18.11
CA GLN A 160 6.67 -8.99 -19.37
C GLN A 160 7.21 -7.85 -20.23
N LEU A 161 7.50 -6.68 -19.65
CA LEU A 161 8.10 -5.55 -20.39
C LEU A 161 9.47 -5.90 -20.98
N LEU A 162 10.35 -6.53 -20.20
CA LEU A 162 11.70 -6.93 -20.65
C LEU A 162 11.65 -7.98 -21.78
N LEU A 163 10.73 -8.94 -21.69
CA LEU A 163 10.52 -9.93 -22.76
C LEU A 163 10.04 -9.27 -24.06
N ALA A 164 9.17 -8.26 -23.97
CA ALA A 164 8.74 -7.49 -25.13
C ALA A 164 9.83 -6.62 -25.74
N GLU A 165 10.79 -6.14 -24.94
CA GLU A 165 11.96 -5.40 -25.42
C GLU A 165 12.94 -6.31 -26.18
N THR A 166 13.12 -7.55 -25.71
CA THR A 166 14.04 -8.54 -26.31
C THR A 166 13.50 -9.16 -27.61
N GLN A 167 12.19 -9.07 -27.87
CA GLN A 167 11.53 -9.61 -29.06
C GLN A 167 11.42 -8.60 -30.23
N LYS A 168 12.04 -7.41 -30.10
CA LYS A 168 12.24 -6.46 -31.21
C LYS A 168 13.47 -6.82 -32.02
#